data_AF-A0A0F9BVD7-F1
#
_entry.id   AF-A0A0F9BVD7-F1
#
_cell.length_a   1.000
_cell.length_b   1.000
_cell.length_c   1.000
_cell.angle_alpha   90.00
_cell.angle_beta   90.00
_cell.angle_gamma   90.00
#
_symmetry.space_group_name_H-M   'P 1'
#
loop_
_entity.id
_entity.type
_entity.pdbx_description
1 polymer ?
#
loop_
_entity_poly.entity_id
_entity_poly.type
_entity_poly.pdbx_seq_one_letter_code
_entity_poly.pdbx_strand_id
1 'polypeptide(L)'
;MKAYASVLVLLAAATSAAGDFVVEVWGNATLCHHKGTMRVVAGRTVEFDLSALPRRAKIQRAVLRASIQRRGYSQTVQVCTLEPGQAEPPDSAKALPLRSPLYRTFDVTGALRKWAKRGSGPFRVYFKFAPGWKRESTTLEIAFDGKAKQATPRVAELRGVHHDGQTFLTWKEHEDIMAGTGTVTIEKLEQKLLPLRRRQQ
;
A
#
# COMPACT_ATOMS: atom_id res chain seq x y z
N MET A 1 -9.47 -41.76 -34.75
CA MET A 1 -9.62 -40.30 -34.72
C MET A 1 -8.48 -39.71 -33.90
N LYS A 2 -7.54 -38.99 -34.52
CA LYS A 2 -6.40 -38.36 -33.84
C LYS A 2 -6.77 -36.91 -33.54
N ALA A 3 -6.91 -36.55 -32.26
CA ALA A 3 -7.15 -35.18 -31.84
C ALA A 3 -5.82 -34.40 -31.90
N TYR A 4 -5.76 -33.40 -32.78
CA TYR A 4 -4.61 -32.49 -32.87
C TYR A 4 -4.72 -31.42 -31.78
N ALA A 5 -3.88 -31.55 -30.75
CA ALA A 5 -3.70 -30.50 -29.76
C ALA A 5 -2.97 -29.31 -30.41
N SER A 6 -3.71 -28.24 -30.71
CA SER A 6 -3.14 -27.01 -31.25
C SER A 6 -2.55 -26.19 -30.11
N VAL A 7 -1.21 -26.14 -30.03
CA VAL A 7 -0.49 -25.25 -29.10
C VAL A 7 -0.46 -23.86 -29.71
N LEU A 8 -1.30 -22.96 -29.19
CA LEU A 8 -1.32 -21.56 -29.60
C LEU A 8 -0.35 -20.76 -28.71
N VAL A 9 0.82 -20.41 -29.24
CA VAL A 9 1.82 -19.59 -28.55
C VAL A 9 1.50 -18.12 -28.81
N LEU A 10 0.88 -17.44 -27.84
CA LEU A 10 0.62 -16.00 -27.91
C LEU A 10 1.85 -15.23 -27.39
N LEU A 11 2.67 -14.71 -28.31
CA LEU A 11 3.79 -13.82 -27.99
C LEU A 11 3.31 -12.35 -27.97
N ALA A 12 2.84 -11.89 -26.81
CA ALA A 12 2.52 -10.48 -26.59
C ALA A 12 3.74 -9.75 -25.99
N ALA A 13 4.62 -9.21 -26.84
CA ALA A 13 5.72 -8.36 -26.41
C ALA A 13 5.29 -6.88 -26.39
N ALA A 14 4.53 -6.49 -25.36
CA ALA A 14 4.29 -5.08 -25.07
C ALA A 14 5.40 -4.58 -24.11
N THR A 15 6.50 -4.06 -24.66
CA THR A 15 7.48 -3.28 -23.89
C THR A 15 6.95 -1.87 -23.68
N SER A 16 5.92 -1.73 -22.86
CA SER A 16 5.66 -0.44 -22.23
C SER A 16 6.83 -0.17 -21.30
N ALA A 17 7.49 0.98 -21.48
CA ALA A 17 8.37 1.56 -20.48
C ALA A 17 7.51 1.95 -19.27
N ALA A 18 7.03 0.95 -18.53
CA ALA A 18 6.30 1.13 -17.31
C ALA A 18 7.28 1.72 -16.31
N GLY A 19 7.05 2.97 -15.91
CA GLY A 19 7.67 3.47 -14.69
C GLY A 19 7.38 2.47 -13.56
N ASP A 20 8.37 2.23 -12.71
CA ASP A 20 8.18 1.33 -11.58
C ASP A 20 7.01 1.79 -10.73
N PHE A 21 6.31 0.83 -10.14
CA PHE A 21 5.27 1.10 -9.16
C PHE A 21 5.91 1.16 -7.78
N VAL A 22 5.93 2.34 -7.17
CA VAL A 22 6.55 2.56 -5.86
C VAL A 22 5.47 2.68 -4.81
N VAL A 23 5.63 1.98 -3.68
CA VAL A 23 4.79 2.15 -2.49
C VAL A 23 5.68 2.60 -1.35
N GLU A 24 5.42 3.79 -0.84
CA GLU A 24 6.17 4.37 0.28
C GLU A 24 5.22 4.76 1.41
N VAL A 25 5.78 4.94 2.61
CA VAL A 25 5.01 5.22 3.83
C VAL A 25 5.62 6.42 4.55
N TRP A 26 4.79 7.42 4.80
CA TRP A 26 5.09 8.64 5.56
C TRP A 26 4.51 8.54 6.96
N GLY A 27 5.29 8.92 7.96
CA GLY A 27 4.89 8.81 9.35
C GLY A 27 6.05 8.93 10.32
N ASN A 28 5.80 8.59 11.59
CA ASN A 28 6.84 8.60 12.63
C ASN A 28 7.18 7.19 13.13
N ALA A 29 6.51 6.16 12.63
CA ALA A 29 6.80 4.78 13.01
C ALA A 29 8.12 4.28 12.40
N THR A 30 8.78 3.34 13.08
CA THR A 30 10.07 2.77 12.67
C THR A 30 10.06 2.12 11.29
N LEU A 31 8.90 1.64 10.82
CA LEU A 31 8.73 1.01 9.51
C LEU A 31 8.36 2.01 8.39
N CYS A 32 8.28 3.31 8.67
CA CYS A 32 8.03 4.31 7.63
C CYS A 32 9.28 4.52 6.78
N HIS A 33 9.08 4.67 5.48
CA HIS A 33 10.14 5.04 4.52
C HIS A 33 10.58 6.49 4.74
N HIS A 34 9.62 7.36 5.07
CA HIS A 34 9.84 8.78 5.37
C HIS A 34 9.48 9.02 6.83
N LYS A 35 10.49 8.97 7.71
CA LYS A 35 10.35 9.14 9.15
C LYS A 35 10.39 10.62 9.54
N GLY A 36 9.63 11.01 10.57
CA GLY A 36 9.62 12.39 11.07
C GLY A 36 8.86 13.36 10.17
N THR A 37 8.19 12.86 9.14
CA THR A 37 7.43 13.68 8.20
C THR A 37 5.98 13.90 8.64
N MET A 38 5.57 13.32 9.76
CA MET A 38 4.22 13.48 10.29
C MET A 38 4.27 14.33 11.56
N ARG A 39 3.38 15.32 11.65
CA ARG A 39 3.22 16.14 12.85
C ARG A 39 1.76 16.29 13.22
N VAL A 40 1.49 16.32 14.51
CA VAL A 40 0.17 16.65 15.05
C VAL A 40 0.10 18.16 15.28
N VAL A 41 -0.94 18.79 14.73
CA VAL A 41 -1.21 20.22 14.86
C VAL A 41 -2.58 20.40 15.52
N ALA A 42 -2.66 21.32 16.50
CA ALA A 42 -3.89 21.61 17.23
C ALA A 42 -4.62 20.37 17.82
N GLY A 43 -3.89 19.30 18.12
CA GLY A 43 -4.39 18.07 18.75
C GLY A 43 -5.38 17.22 17.93
N ARG A 44 -5.83 17.69 16.76
CA ARG A 44 -6.80 17.00 15.88
C ARG A 44 -6.40 16.95 14.41
N THR A 45 -5.42 17.75 14.01
CA THR A 45 -4.90 17.77 12.64
C THR A 45 -3.61 16.97 12.58
N VAL A 46 -3.46 16.16 11.55
CA VAL A 46 -2.20 15.54 11.16
C VAL A 46 -1.74 16.19 9.88
N GLU A 47 -0.49 16.63 9.87
CA GLU A 47 0.17 17.14 8.69
C GLU A 47 1.28 16.19 8.27
N PHE A 48 1.31 15.88 6.96
CA PHE A 48 2.35 15.10 6.33
C PHE A 48 3.19 16.02 5.46
N ASP A 49 4.50 16.11 5.73
CA ASP A 49 5.46 16.64 4.78
C ASP A 49 5.67 15.61 3.66
N LEU A 50 5.31 16.02 2.45
CA LEU A 50 5.41 15.22 1.24
C LEU A 50 6.46 15.78 0.28
N SER A 51 7.42 16.57 0.79
CA SER A 51 8.54 17.13 0.03
C SER A 51 9.35 16.07 -0.74
N ALA A 52 9.42 14.84 -0.21
CA ALA A 52 10.10 13.71 -0.85
C ALA A 52 9.28 13.05 -1.98
N LEU A 53 7.97 13.33 -2.10
CA LEU A 53 7.16 12.81 -3.19
C LEU A 53 7.51 13.58 -4.49
N PRO A 54 7.77 12.89 -5.63
CA PRO A 54 8.08 13.57 -6.88
C PRO A 54 7.01 14.61 -7.25
N ARG A 55 7.45 15.76 -7.77
CA ARG A 55 6.52 16.79 -8.23
C ARG A 55 5.60 16.21 -9.30
N ARG A 56 4.30 16.43 -9.15
CA ARG A 56 3.26 15.88 -10.05
C ARG A 56 3.30 14.34 -10.14
N ALA A 57 3.73 13.65 -9.07
CA ALA A 57 3.69 12.20 -9.00
C ALA A 57 2.30 11.67 -9.41
N LYS A 58 2.29 10.66 -10.28
CA LYS A 58 1.06 10.01 -10.70
C LYS A 58 0.63 9.03 -9.61
N ILE A 59 -0.14 9.55 -8.66
CA ILE A 59 -0.65 8.79 -7.52
C ILE A 59 -1.69 7.77 -8.00
N GLN A 60 -1.39 6.50 -7.82
CA GLN A 60 -2.28 5.38 -8.15
C GLN A 60 -3.22 5.06 -7.00
N ARG A 61 -2.69 5.07 -5.77
CA ARG A 61 -3.44 4.78 -4.55
C ARG A 61 -2.82 5.54 -3.38
N ALA A 62 -3.65 6.02 -2.46
CA ALA A 62 -3.17 6.56 -1.19
C ALA A 62 -4.10 6.16 -0.04
N VAL A 63 -3.50 5.75 1.07
CA VAL A 63 -4.21 5.16 2.20
C VAL A 63 -3.72 5.80 3.49
N LEU A 64 -4.65 6.39 4.24
CA LEU A 64 -4.38 6.83 5.60
C LEU A 64 -4.67 5.69 6.56
N ARG A 65 -3.67 5.29 7.33
CA ARG A 65 -3.78 4.29 8.38
C ARG A 65 -3.76 5.02 9.71
N ALA A 66 -4.93 5.11 10.36
CA ALA A 66 -5.05 5.64 11.71
C ALA A 66 -5.21 4.48 12.68
N SER A 67 -4.32 4.38 13.67
CA SER A 67 -4.48 3.41 14.74
C SER A 67 -5.56 3.89 15.70
N ILE A 68 -6.73 3.26 15.65
CA ILE A 68 -7.85 3.61 16.50
C ILE A 68 -8.15 2.42 17.40
N GLN A 69 -7.95 2.61 18.72
CA GLN A 69 -8.31 1.60 19.70
C GLN A 69 -9.83 1.66 19.93
N ARG A 70 -10.56 0.83 19.18
CA ARG A 70 -12.01 0.70 19.33
C ARG A 70 -12.34 0.10 20.69
N ARG A 71 -13.16 0.81 21.47
CA ARG A 71 -13.78 0.29 22.72
C ARG A 71 -15.21 -0.23 22.51
N GLY A 72 -15.70 -0.22 21.27
CA GLY A 72 -17.03 -0.71 20.89
C GLY A 72 -17.31 -0.50 19.40
N TYR A 73 -18.34 -1.17 18.88
CA TYR A 73 -18.73 -1.08 17.46
C TYR A 73 -19.56 0.16 17.11
N SER A 74 -20.12 0.84 18.13
CA SER A 74 -21.00 2.01 17.95
C SER A 74 -20.25 3.32 17.71
N GLN A 75 -18.92 3.32 17.81
CA GLN A 75 -18.13 4.54 17.63
C GLN A 75 -17.89 4.82 16.15
N THR A 76 -18.55 5.87 15.65
CA THR A 76 -18.26 6.46 14.35
C THR A 76 -16.82 6.96 14.33
N VAL A 77 -16.17 6.94 13.18
CA VAL A 77 -14.92 7.65 12.97
C VAL A 77 -15.11 8.58 11.79
N GLN A 78 -14.86 9.86 11.99
CA GLN A 78 -14.97 10.89 10.97
C GLN A 78 -13.62 11.59 10.81
N VAL A 79 -13.06 11.44 9.61
CA VAL A 79 -11.79 12.04 9.20
C VAL A 79 -12.04 12.81 7.91
N CYS A 80 -11.56 14.04 7.83
CA CYS A 80 -11.71 14.91 6.67
C CYS A 80 -10.34 15.43 6.23
N THR A 81 -10.22 15.93 5.00
CA THR A 81 -9.03 16.66 4.55
C THR A 81 -9.22 18.15 4.76
N LEU A 82 -8.12 18.88 4.99
CA LEU A 82 -8.14 20.34 5.08
C LEU A 82 -7.52 20.96 3.83
N GLU A 83 -8.15 22.02 3.33
CA GLU A 83 -7.54 22.89 2.34
C GLU A 83 -6.48 23.81 2.98
N PRO A 84 -5.55 24.37 2.18
CA PRO A 84 -4.55 25.29 2.70
C PRO A 84 -5.19 26.47 3.43
N GLY A 85 -4.68 26.75 4.63
CA GLY A 85 -5.15 27.87 5.46
C GLY A 85 -6.37 27.54 6.32
N GLN A 86 -7.02 26.40 6.12
CA GLN A 86 -8.12 25.96 7.00
C GLN A 86 -7.56 25.39 8.31
N ALA A 87 -8.08 25.87 9.44
CA ALA A 87 -7.83 25.28 10.75
C ALA A 87 -8.73 24.06 10.99
N GLU A 88 -9.99 24.15 10.54
CA GLU A 88 -11.02 23.12 10.69
C GLU A 88 -11.82 22.94 9.40
N PRO A 89 -12.39 21.76 9.14
CA PRO A 89 -13.22 21.54 7.98
C PRO A 89 -14.61 22.18 8.19
N PRO A 90 -15.28 22.68 7.13
CA PRO A 90 -16.66 23.14 7.25
C PRO A 90 -17.58 21.98 7.69
N ASP A 91 -18.75 22.29 8.26
CA ASP A 91 -19.67 21.25 8.71
C ASP A 91 -20.20 20.34 7.60
N SER A 92 -20.24 20.87 6.36
CA SER A 92 -20.59 20.13 5.15
C SER A 92 -19.44 19.28 4.59
N ALA A 93 -18.25 19.27 5.22
CA ALA A 93 -17.11 18.54 4.72
C ALA A 93 -17.39 17.03 4.69
N LYS A 94 -17.18 16.45 3.51
CA LYS A 94 -17.34 15.02 3.29
C LYS A 94 -16.24 14.24 4.02
N ALA A 95 -16.66 13.26 4.83
CA ALA A 95 -15.74 12.32 5.46
C ALA A 95 -14.99 11.48 4.42
N LEU A 96 -13.74 11.15 4.73
CA LEU A 96 -12.95 10.23 3.93
C LEU A 96 -13.58 8.83 3.95
N PRO A 97 -13.66 8.17 2.78
CA PRO A 97 -14.23 6.83 2.70
C PRO A 97 -13.34 5.81 3.40
N LEU A 98 -13.95 4.94 4.21
CA LEU A 98 -13.29 3.77 4.79
C LEU A 98 -13.08 2.70 3.72
N ARG A 99 -11.98 1.96 3.84
CA ARG A 99 -11.67 0.83 2.95
C ARG A 99 -12.12 -0.50 3.56
N SER A 100 -12.89 -1.26 2.80
CA SER A 100 -13.23 -2.65 3.08
C SER A 100 -11.97 -3.55 3.01
N PRO A 101 -12.01 -4.77 3.58
CA PRO A 101 -13.10 -5.35 4.37
C PRO A 101 -13.03 -4.97 5.86
N LEU A 102 -11.87 -4.55 6.35
CA LEU A 102 -11.67 -4.33 7.79
C LEU A 102 -12.11 -2.94 8.27
N TYR A 103 -12.32 -1.98 7.36
CA TYR A 103 -12.75 -0.61 7.69
C TYR A 103 -11.88 0.08 8.75
N ARG A 104 -10.55 -0.14 8.68
CA ARG A 104 -9.54 0.46 9.58
C ARG A 104 -8.68 1.53 8.92
N THR A 105 -8.86 1.75 7.62
CA THR A 105 -8.04 2.66 6.83
C THR A 105 -8.93 3.51 5.95
N PHE A 106 -8.47 4.70 5.60
CA PHE A 106 -9.22 5.65 4.79
C PHE A 106 -8.56 5.76 3.41
N ASP A 107 -9.37 5.75 2.36
CA ASP A 107 -8.90 6.07 1.02
C ASP A 107 -8.78 7.59 0.88
N VAL A 108 -7.55 8.05 0.65
CA VAL A 108 -7.21 9.46 0.45
C VAL A 108 -6.69 9.73 -0.96
N THR A 109 -6.84 8.78 -1.88
CA THR A 109 -6.30 8.84 -3.25
C THR A 109 -6.76 10.10 -3.99
N GLY A 110 -8.06 10.38 -3.96
CA GLY A 110 -8.63 11.55 -4.65
C GLY A 110 -8.12 12.88 -4.10
N ALA A 111 -8.05 13.01 -2.76
CA ALA A 111 -7.55 14.21 -2.11
C ALA A 111 -6.06 14.43 -2.38
N LEU A 112 -5.27 13.36 -2.35
CA LEU A 112 -3.83 13.44 -2.58
C LEU A 112 -3.50 13.74 -4.04
N ARG A 113 -4.28 13.21 -5.00
CA ARG A 113 -4.19 13.60 -6.42
C ARG A 113 -4.46 15.09 -6.62
N LYS A 114 -5.46 15.66 -5.93
CA LYS A 114 -5.73 17.10 -5.96
C LYS A 114 -4.57 17.90 -5.36
N TRP A 115 -4.07 17.48 -4.20
CA TRP A 115 -2.91 18.10 -3.55
C TRP A 115 -1.67 18.09 -4.46
N ALA A 116 -1.36 16.95 -5.10
CA ALA A 116 -0.19 16.80 -5.97
C ALA A 116 -0.22 17.70 -7.22
N LYS A 117 -1.41 18.08 -7.69
CA LYS A 117 -1.58 19.04 -8.80
C LYS A 117 -1.31 20.48 -8.38
N ARG A 118 -1.71 20.87 -7.17
CA ARG A 118 -1.53 22.22 -6.63
C ARG A 118 -0.06 22.52 -6.29
N GLY A 119 0.64 21.53 -5.73
CA GLY A 119 2.10 21.51 -5.75
C GLY A 119 2.82 22.39 -4.72
N SER A 120 2.35 22.48 -3.47
CA SER A 120 3.19 22.87 -2.32
C SER A 120 2.46 22.68 -0.99
N GLY A 121 3.25 22.64 0.10
CA GLY A 121 2.79 22.60 1.48
C GLY A 121 2.42 21.20 2.00
N PRO A 122 2.25 21.06 3.32
CA PRO A 122 1.92 19.77 3.91
C PRO A 122 0.53 19.30 3.48
N PHE A 123 0.36 17.98 3.36
CA PHE A 123 -0.96 17.37 3.23
C PHE A 123 -1.59 17.24 4.61
N ARG A 124 -2.81 17.77 4.78
CA ARG A 124 -3.44 17.90 6.09
C ARG A 124 -4.72 17.07 6.18
N VAL A 125 -4.87 16.40 7.32
CA VAL A 125 -6.02 15.55 7.64
C VAL A 125 -6.53 15.93 9.03
N TYR A 126 -7.83 16.18 9.16
CA TYR A 126 -8.50 16.53 10.40
C TYR A 126 -9.34 15.36 10.92
N PHE A 127 -9.14 14.99 12.18
CA PHE A 127 -9.90 13.95 12.86
C PHE A 127 -11.06 14.59 13.64
N LYS A 128 -12.21 14.75 12.99
CA LYS A 128 -13.42 15.37 13.58
C LYS A 128 -13.95 14.55 14.75
N PHE A 129 -13.99 13.23 14.58
CA PHE A 129 -14.38 12.32 15.66
C PHE A 129 -13.60 11.02 15.51
N ALA A 130 -12.72 10.73 16.47
CA ALA A 130 -11.84 9.56 16.43
C ALA A 130 -11.50 9.08 17.85
N PRO A 131 -12.48 8.53 18.60
CA PRO A 131 -12.25 8.06 19.96
C PRO A 131 -11.18 6.95 20.00
N GLY A 132 -10.24 7.06 20.94
CA GLY A 132 -9.14 6.09 21.07
C GLY A 132 -8.09 6.17 19.96
N TRP A 133 -8.08 7.25 19.17
CA TRP A 133 -7.06 7.49 18.16
C TRP A 133 -5.68 7.70 18.78
N LYS A 134 -4.73 6.85 18.40
CA LYS A 134 -3.31 6.97 18.73
C LYS A 134 -2.64 7.80 17.63
N ARG A 135 -2.45 9.09 17.92
CA ARG A 135 -1.98 10.07 16.94
C ARG A 135 -0.65 9.69 16.32
N GLU A 136 0.30 9.27 17.16
CA GLU A 136 1.69 9.03 16.76
C GLU A 136 1.89 7.80 15.88
N SER A 137 0.90 6.90 15.82
CA SER A 137 0.92 5.75 14.92
C SER A 137 0.12 5.97 13.63
N THR A 138 -0.27 7.22 13.36
CA THR A 138 -0.88 7.57 12.07
C THR A 138 0.16 7.56 10.98
N THR A 139 -0.12 6.86 9.89
CA THR A 139 0.76 6.79 8.73
C THR A 139 -0.03 7.03 7.44
N LEU A 140 0.67 7.51 6.43
CA LEU A 140 0.15 7.72 5.09
C LEU A 140 0.95 6.86 4.12
N GLU A 141 0.29 5.89 3.50
CA GLU A 141 0.88 5.03 2.49
C GLU A 141 0.49 5.56 1.10
N ILE A 142 1.46 5.79 0.23
CA ILE A 142 1.25 6.33 -1.12
C ILE A 142 1.86 5.37 -2.13
N ALA A 143 1.06 4.95 -3.09
CA ALA A 143 1.49 4.24 -4.27
C ALA A 143 1.45 5.15 -5.50
N PHE A 144 2.57 5.26 -6.21
CA PHE A 144 2.72 6.18 -7.34
C PHE A 144 3.70 5.64 -8.39
N ASP A 145 3.58 6.15 -9.62
CA ASP A 145 4.53 5.84 -10.68
C ASP A 145 5.87 6.56 -10.38
N GLY A 146 6.96 5.81 -10.26
CA GLY A 146 8.27 6.32 -9.86
C GLY A 146 9.40 5.37 -10.25
N LYS A 147 10.58 5.58 -9.67
CA LYS A 147 11.68 4.61 -9.73
C LYS A 147 11.90 4.07 -8.32
N ALA A 148 11.85 2.75 -8.15
CA ALA A 148 12.13 2.16 -6.85
C ALA A 148 13.61 2.34 -6.52
N LYS A 149 13.94 2.80 -5.31
CA LYS A 149 15.33 2.89 -4.85
C LYS A 149 15.99 1.52 -4.78
N GLN A 150 15.22 0.53 -4.33
CA GLN A 150 15.60 -0.87 -4.30
C GLN A 150 14.49 -1.64 -5.02
N ALA A 151 14.74 -1.97 -6.28
CA ALA A 151 13.80 -2.76 -7.04
C ALA A 151 13.69 -4.16 -6.40
N THR A 152 12.46 -4.60 -6.10
CA THR A 152 12.22 -5.98 -5.71
C THR A 152 12.74 -6.88 -6.84
N PRO A 153 13.57 -7.89 -6.54
CA PRO A 153 14.00 -8.84 -7.54
C PRO A 153 12.79 -9.44 -8.27
N ARG A 154 12.88 -9.51 -9.61
CA ARG A 154 11.78 -10.04 -10.41
C ARG A 154 11.70 -11.56 -10.24
N VAL A 155 10.48 -12.08 -10.11
CA VAL A 155 10.24 -13.51 -10.30
C VAL A 155 10.59 -13.91 -11.72
N ALA A 156 11.13 -15.11 -11.89
CA ALA A 156 11.54 -15.63 -13.19
C ALA A 156 10.60 -16.75 -13.66
N GLU A 157 10.68 -17.12 -14.93
CA GLU A 157 10.01 -18.32 -15.47
C GLU A 157 8.49 -18.39 -15.23
N LEU A 158 7.78 -17.26 -15.30
CA LEU A 158 6.32 -17.26 -15.25
C LEU A 158 5.76 -18.06 -16.44
N ARG A 159 5.03 -19.14 -16.17
CA ARG A 159 4.35 -19.98 -17.15
C ARG A 159 2.89 -20.16 -16.74
N GLY A 160 2.01 -20.20 -17.73
CA GLY A 160 0.60 -20.55 -17.55
C GLY A 160 0.30 -21.87 -18.23
N VAL A 161 -0.32 -22.80 -17.51
CA VAL A 161 -0.86 -24.04 -18.07
C VAL A 161 -2.37 -24.03 -17.89
N HIS A 162 -3.10 -24.28 -18.97
CA HIS A 162 -4.56 -24.37 -18.94
C HIS A 162 -5.01 -25.81 -19.19
N HIS A 163 -5.87 -26.33 -18.33
CA HIS A 163 -6.41 -27.68 -18.43
C HIS A 163 -7.81 -27.72 -17.78
N ASP A 164 -8.80 -28.31 -18.47
CA ASP A 164 -10.18 -28.47 -18.00
C ASP A 164 -10.83 -27.19 -17.41
N GLY A 165 -10.64 -26.05 -18.07
CA GLY A 165 -11.22 -24.78 -17.62
C GLY A 165 -10.49 -24.15 -16.43
N GLN A 166 -9.39 -24.74 -15.95
CA GLN A 166 -8.54 -24.19 -14.90
C GLN A 166 -7.22 -23.67 -15.47
N THR A 167 -6.71 -22.58 -14.90
CA THR A 167 -5.42 -21.99 -15.25
C THR A 167 -4.49 -22.05 -14.06
N PHE A 168 -3.36 -22.73 -14.23
CA PHE A 168 -2.28 -22.80 -13.27
C PHE A 168 -1.19 -21.84 -13.68
N LEU A 169 -0.80 -20.95 -12.78
CA LEU A 169 0.38 -20.09 -12.95
C LEU A 169 1.51 -20.69 -12.14
N THR A 170 2.66 -20.89 -12.77
CA THR A 170 3.90 -21.32 -12.11
C THR A 170 4.97 -20.28 -12.37
N TRP A 171 5.83 -20.02 -11.41
CA TRP A 171 6.97 -19.13 -11.54
C TRP A 171 8.07 -19.57 -10.58
N LYS A 172 9.28 -19.10 -10.85
CA LYS A 172 10.42 -19.21 -9.94
C LYS A 172 10.47 -17.96 -9.07
N GLU A 173 10.27 -18.16 -7.77
CA GLU A 173 10.46 -17.10 -6.77
C GLU A 173 11.89 -16.56 -6.83
N HIS A 174 12.04 -15.27 -6.53
CA HIS A 174 13.36 -14.62 -6.55
C HIS A 174 14.31 -15.15 -5.46
N GLU A 175 13.74 -15.58 -4.34
CA GLU A 175 14.44 -16.29 -3.28
C GLU A 175 13.94 -17.74 -3.25
N ASP A 176 14.80 -18.67 -3.65
CA ASP A 176 14.54 -20.08 -3.42
C ASP A 176 14.99 -20.45 -2.00
N ILE A 177 14.06 -20.28 -1.05
CA ILE A 177 14.27 -20.66 0.36
C ILE A 177 14.60 -22.16 0.52
N MET A 178 14.28 -22.98 -0.49
CA MET A 178 14.57 -24.40 -0.53
C MET A 178 15.78 -24.75 -1.41
N ALA A 179 16.53 -23.76 -1.91
CA ALA A 179 17.74 -24.03 -2.70
C ALA A 179 18.71 -24.95 -1.94
N GLY A 180 19.24 -25.95 -2.66
CA GLY A 180 20.15 -26.96 -2.10
C GLY A 180 19.49 -27.99 -1.17
N THR A 181 18.18 -27.90 -0.95
CA THR A 181 17.41 -28.96 -0.28
C THR A 181 17.03 -29.97 -1.36
N GLY A 182 17.19 -31.28 -1.09
CA GLY A 182 16.76 -32.34 -2.01
C GLY A 182 15.24 -32.38 -2.17
N THR A 183 14.59 -33.52 -1.91
CA THR A 183 13.12 -33.56 -1.93
C THR A 183 12.53 -32.57 -0.90
N VAL A 184 11.77 -31.60 -1.40
CA VAL A 184 11.02 -30.61 -0.63
C VAL A 184 9.77 -31.27 -0.08
N THR A 185 9.65 -31.31 1.25
CA THR A 185 8.42 -31.73 1.94
C THR A 185 7.84 -30.54 2.70
N ILE A 186 6.56 -30.63 3.08
CA ILE A 186 5.88 -29.59 3.85
C ILE A 186 6.60 -29.34 5.18
N GLU A 187 7.04 -30.38 5.87
CA GLU A 187 7.73 -30.28 7.16
C GLU A 187 9.05 -29.52 7.03
N LYS A 188 9.83 -29.77 5.96
CA LYS A 188 11.08 -29.04 5.70
C LYS A 188 10.83 -27.58 5.37
N LEU A 189 9.78 -27.29 4.60
CA LEU A 189 9.36 -25.93 4.30
C LEU A 189 8.97 -25.20 5.60
N GLU A 190 8.15 -25.81 6.45
CA GLU A 190 7.74 -25.25 7.74
C GLU A 190 8.93 -24.99 8.67
N GLN A 191 9.86 -25.94 8.78
CA GLN A 191 11.07 -25.78 9.58
C GLN A 191 11.92 -24.59 9.12
N LYS A 192 12.08 -24.39 7.80
CA LYS A 192 12.81 -23.21 7.27
C LYS A 192 12.03 -21.90 7.42
N LEU A 193 10.69 -21.93 7.36
CA LEU A 193 9.86 -20.72 7.49
C LEU A 193 9.69 -20.25 8.94
N LEU A 194 9.72 -21.15 9.93
CA LEU A 194 9.52 -20.83 11.34
C LEU A 194 10.45 -19.72 11.88
N PRO A 195 11.78 -19.76 11.63
CA PRO A 195 12.67 -18.67 12.03
C PRO A 195 12.38 -17.34 11.34
N LEU A 196 11.97 -17.37 10.07
CA LEU A 196 11.65 -16.16 9.30
C LEU A 196 10.40 -15.47 9.83
N ARG A 197 9.39 -16.23 10.24
CA ARG A 197 8.16 -15.71 10.86
C ARG A 197 8.42 -14.99 12.19
N ARG A 198 9.37 -15.51 13.00
CA ARG A 198 9.72 -14.89 14.30
C ARG A 198 10.44 -13.55 14.15
N ARG A 199 11.12 -13.29 13.03
CA ARG A 199 11.80 -12.01 12.78
C ARG A 199 10.86 -10.88 12.33
N GLN A 200 9.61 -11.20 11.99
CA GLN A 200 8.62 -10.22 11.51
C GLN A 200 7.64 -9.76 12.59
N GLN A 201 7.75 -10.27 13.82
CA GLN A 201 6.99 -9.83 15.00
C GLN A 201 7.82 -8.87 15.84
#